data_AF-A0AAD9BWD2-F1
#
_entry.id   AF-A0AAD9BWD2-F1
#
_cell.length_a   1.000
_cell.length_b   1.000
_cell.length_c   1.000
_cell.angle_alpha   90.00
_cell.angle_beta   90.00
_cell.angle_gamma   90.00
#
_symmetry.space_group_name_H-M   'P 1'
#
loop_
_entity.id
_entity.type
_entity.pdbx_description
1 polymer ?
#
loop_
_entity_poly.entity_id
_entity_poly.type
_entity_poly.pdbx_seq_one_letter_code
_entity_poly.pdbx_strand_id
1 'polypeptide(L)'
;MPGKNGDQFKQGDLVFAKMKGFPHWPARVHTHTHTHTHTHTHTHNITTCVCQCDGGGRNKRIPVYFFGKHQIGTIPPENIVPYIGNKLKFGSGVRIKGFTEGMKEIQNTPAVGSKLKVRVAY
;
A
#
# COMPACT_ATOMS: atom_id res chain seq x y z
N MET A 1 -7.90 -25.08 -10.53
CA MET A 1 -7.70 -24.60 -9.14
C MET A 1 -7.24 -23.14 -9.23
N PRO A 2 -8.04 -22.13 -8.88
CA PRO A 2 -7.61 -20.74 -9.05
C PRO A 2 -6.53 -20.41 -8.00
N GLY A 3 -5.42 -19.87 -8.50
CA GLY A 3 -4.14 -19.75 -7.81
C GLY A 3 -4.17 -18.88 -6.56
N LYS A 4 -3.27 -19.24 -5.62
CA LYS A 4 -2.99 -18.52 -4.38
C LYS A 4 -2.36 -17.16 -4.71
N ASN A 5 -3.16 -16.12 -4.91
CA ASN A 5 -2.69 -14.76 -5.24
C ASN A 5 -1.97 -14.04 -4.07
N GLY A 6 -1.90 -14.64 -2.88
CA GLY A 6 -1.31 -14.02 -1.68
C GLY A 6 0.21 -13.87 -1.71
N ASP A 7 0.89 -14.69 -2.50
CA ASP A 7 2.37 -14.72 -2.58
C ASP A 7 2.91 -14.15 -3.90
N GLN A 8 2.02 -13.61 -4.76
CA GLN A 8 2.39 -13.18 -6.12
C GLN A 8 2.80 -11.70 -6.22
N PHE A 9 2.45 -10.88 -5.22
CA PHE A 9 2.64 -9.44 -5.28
C PHE A 9 3.87 -9.01 -4.48
N LYS A 10 4.81 -8.32 -5.12
CA LYS A 10 6.00 -7.74 -4.47
C LYS A 10 5.81 -6.27 -4.14
N GLN A 11 6.61 -5.76 -3.22
CA GLN A 11 6.63 -4.33 -2.89
C GLN A 11 6.82 -3.48 -4.15
N GLY A 12 6.04 -2.41 -4.27
CA GLY A 12 6.09 -1.52 -5.41
C GLY A 12 5.29 -1.99 -6.63
N ASP A 13 4.71 -3.19 -6.61
CA ASP A 13 3.82 -3.63 -7.68
C ASP A 13 2.61 -2.72 -7.78
N LEU A 14 2.30 -2.34 -9.02
CA LEU A 14 1.15 -1.51 -9.36
C LEU A 14 -0.08 -2.39 -9.49
N VAL A 15 -1.12 -2.05 -8.75
CA VAL A 15 -2.33 -2.86 -8.63
C VAL A 15 -3.58 -1.99 -8.60
N PHE A 16 -4.72 -2.58 -8.93
CA PHE A 16 -6.03 -2.07 -8.58
C PHE A 16 -6.51 -2.80 -7.33
N ALA A 17 -6.80 -2.04 -6.28
CA ALA A 17 -7.35 -2.55 -5.04
C ALA A 17 -8.87 -2.38 -5.03
N LYS A 18 -9.60 -3.46 -4.74
CA LYS A 18 -11.06 -3.44 -4.60
C LYS A 18 -11.47 -3.39 -3.13
N MET A 19 -12.17 -2.32 -2.74
CA MET A 19 -12.81 -2.22 -1.42
C MET A 19 -14.32 -2.40 -1.52
N LYS A 20 -14.96 -2.82 -0.42
CA LYS A 20 -16.42 -2.87 -0.33
C LYS A 20 -16.98 -1.44 -0.46
N GLY A 21 -17.96 -1.25 -1.34
CA GLY A 21 -18.58 0.06 -1.59
C GLY A 21 -17.79 1.03 -2.47
N PHE A 22 -16.55 0.70 -2.88
CA PHE A 22 -15.74 1.55 -3.75
C PHE A 22 -15.42 0.84 -5.08
N PRO A 23 -15.18 1.58 -6.17
CA PRO A 23 -14.66 1.01 -7.41
C PRO A 23 -13.23 0.48 -7.21
N HIS A 24 -12.71 -0.23 -8.21
CA HIS A 24 -11.31 -0.62 -8.27
C HIS A 24 -10.45 0.64 -8.27
N TRP A 25 -9.60 0.81 -7.25
CA TRP A 25 -8.83 2.04 -7.04
C TRP A 25 -7.35 1.82 -7.39
N PRO A 26 -6.69 2.76 -8.09
CA PRO A 26 -5.25 2.64 -8.39
C PRO A 26 -4.44 2.67 -7.10
N ALA A 27 -3.64 1.63 -6.90
CA ALA A 27 -2.84 1.45 -5.70
C ALA A 27 -1.47 0.83 -6.04
N ARG A 28 -0.56 0.85 -5.06
CA ARG A 28 0.69 0.09 -5.11
C ARG A 28 0.88 -0.73 -3.86
N VAL A 29 1.55 -1.87 -3.98
CA VAL A 29 1.89 -2.71 -2.84
C VAL A 29 2.91 -2.00 -1.95
N HIS A 30 2.57 -1.89 -0.67
CA HIS A 30 3.39 -1.28 0.36
C HIS A 30 3.79 -2.34 1.39
N THR A 31 5.04 -2.34 1.84
CA THR A 31 5.48 -3.19 2.95
C THR A 31 5.38 -2.38 4.23
N HIS A 32 4.62 -2.86 5.23
CA HIS A 32 4.68 -2.29 6.57
C HIS A 32 6.04 -2.63 7.20
N THR A 33 6.95 -1.66 7.28
CA THR A 33 7.90 -1.61 8.40
C THR A 33 7.22 -0.81 9.50
N HIS A 34 6.75 -1.49 10.55
CA HIS A 34 6.26 -0.81 11.75
C HIS A 34 7.51 -0.31 12.52
N THR A 35 7.87 0.95 12.33
CA THR A 35 8.95 1.57 13.13
C THR A 35 8.43 1.81 14.54
N HIS A 36 8.87 1.01 15.51
CA HIS A 36 8.61 1.25 16.93
C HIS A 36 9.76 2.05 17.52
N THR A 37 9.47 3.22 18.09
CA THR A 37 10.45 3.96 18.90
C THR A 37 10.34 3.46 20.33
N HIS A 38 11.26 2.58 20.76
CA HIS A 38 11.38 2.20 22.16
C HIS A 38 12.37 3.15 22.85
N THR A 39 11.85 4.04 23.70
CA THR A 39 12.68 4.80 24.64
C THR A 39 12.97 3.89 25.83
N HIS A 40 14.20 3.44 26.00
CA HIS A 40 14.58 2.64 27.16
C HIS A 40 14.88 3.59 28.33
N THR A 41 13.99 3.67 29.33
CA THR A 41 14.06 4.66 30.42
C THR A 41 15.34 4.55 31.29
N HIS A 42 16.14 3.50 31.13
CA HIS A 42 17.34 3.25 31.96
C HIS A 42 18.67 3.74 31.34
N THR A 43 18.70 4.07 30.06
CA THR A 43 19.89 4.59 29.39
C THR A 43 19.40 5.56 28.34
N HIS A 44 19.87 6.80 28.32
CA HIS A 44 19.40 7.85 27.41
C HIS A 44 19.82 7.61 25.94
N ASN A 45 19.55 6.43 25.37
CA ASN A 45 19.82 6.09 23.98
C ASN A 45 18.51 5.80 23.23
N ILE A 46 18.27 6.57 22.16
CA ILE A 46 17.15 6.34 21.24
C ILE A 46 17.60 5.23 20.29
N THR A 47 17.20 3.98 20.57
CA THR A 47 17.46 2.86 19.67
C THR A 47 16.27 2.70 18.74
N THR A 48 16.43 2.98 17.45
CA THR A 48 15.42 2.64 16.44
C THR A 48 15.46 1.13 16.20
N CYS A 49 14.47 0.38 16.70
CA CYS A 49 14.32 -1.02 16.34
C CYS A 49 13.47 -1.14 15.06
N VAL A 50 14.08 -1.63 13.99
CA VAL A 50 13.34 -2.08 12.80
C VAL A 50 12.86 -3.49 13.11
N CYS A 51 11.72 -3.60 13.78
CA CYS A 51 11.11 -4.88 14.01
C CYS A 51 10.50 -5.36 12.68
N GLN A 52 11.20 -6.25 11.98
CA GLN A 52 10.57 -7.14 11.01
C GLN A 52 9.76 -8.17 11.80
N CYS A 53 8.65 -7.73 12.39
CA CYS A 53 7.64 -8.63 12.89
C CYS A 53 7.04 -9.29 11.65
N ASP A 54 7.64 -10.37 11.19
CA ASP A 54 7.03 -11.28 10.24
C ASP A 54 5.82 -11.89 10.97
N GLY A 55 4.72 -11.14 10.95
CA GLY A 55 3.44 -11.50 11.53
C GLY A 55 2.86 -12.65 10.73
N GLY A 56 3.44 -13.84 10.92
CA GLY A 56 2.96 -15.13 10.43
C GLY A 56 1.60 -15.44 11.06
N GLY A 57 0.55 -14.77 10.57
CA GLY A 57 -0.78 -14.80 11.15
C GLY A 57 -1.85 -14.89 10.07
N ARG A 58 -1.96 -16.06 9.42
CA ARG A 58 -3.11 -16.73 8.74
C ARG A 58 -4.13 -15.93 7.90
N ASN A 59 -4.02 -14.62 7.80
CA ASN A 59 -4.85 -13.71 7.03
C ASN A 59 -3.89 -12.82 6.25
N LYS A 60 -3.25 -13.37 5.21
CA LYS A 60 -2.32 -12.67 4.32
C LYS A 60 -3.08 -11.50 3.68
N ARG A 61 -3.10 -10.34 4.31
CA ARG A 61 -3.63 -9.11 3.72
C ARG A 61 -2.44 -8.28 3.29
N ILE A 62 -2.53 -7.77 2.07
CA ILE A 62 -1.44 -7.02 1.46
C ILE A 62 -1.67 -5.55 1.78
N PRO A 63 -0.69 -4.87 2.41
CA PRO A 63 -0.77 -3.43 2.56
C PRO A 63 -0.60 -2.78 1.20
N VAL A 64 -1.46 -1.83 0.91
CA VAL A 64 -1.47 -1.09 -0.35
C VAL A 64 -1.58 0.40 -0.06
N TYR A 65 -0.88 1.20 -0.85
CA TYR A 65 -0.97 2.65 -0.86
C TYR A 65 -1.90 3.09 -2.00
N PHE A 66 -2.96 3.82 -1.67
CA PHE A 66 -3.96 4.31 -2.62
C PHE A 66 -3.54 5.66 -3.20
N PHE A 67 -3.31 5.71 -4.50
CA PHE A 67 -2.98 6.94 -5.21
C PHE A 67 -4.17 7.92 -5.23
N GLY A 68 -3.89 9.23 -5.26
CA GLY A 68 -4.88 10.32 -5.18
C GLY A 68 -5.52 10.51 -3.81
N LYS A 69 -5.67 9.45 -3.00
CA LYS A 69 -6.07 9.57 -1.58
C LYS A 69 -4.87 9.70 -0.64
N HIS A 70 -3.69 9.29 -1.09
CA HIS A 70 -2.46 9.27 -0.29
C HIS A 70 -2.61 8.54 1.04
N GLN A 71 -3.42 7.47 1.05
CA GLN A 71 -3.77 6.66 2.23
C GLN A 71 -3.20 5.26 2.09
N ILE A 72 -2.84 4.65 3.22
CA ILE A 72 -2.46 3.24 3.30
C ILE A 72 -3.67 2.45 3.81
N GLY A 73 -3.95 1.32 3.18
CA GLY A 73 -4.92 0.35 3.68
C GLY A 73 -4.46 -1.08 3.43
N THR A 74 -5.21 -2.03 3.96
CA THR A 74 -4.81 -3.44 3.98
C THR A 74 -5.91 -4.27 3.35
N ILE A 75 -5.61 -4.88 2.20
CA ILE A 75 -6.61 -5.51 1.30
C ILE A 75 -6.28 -6.99 1.13
N PRO A 76 -7.27 -7.90 1.16
CA PRO A 76 -7.01 -9.30 0.90
C PRO A 76 -6.57 -9.51 -0.56
N PRO A 77 -5.68 -10.48 -0.84
CA PRO A 77 -5.09 -10.69 -2.16
C PRO A 77 -6.12 -11.04 -3.24
N GLU A 78 -7.26 -11.63 -2.86
CA GLU A 78 -8.39 -11.88 -3.75
C GLU A 78 -9.01 -10.61 -4.35
N ASN A 79 -8.86 -9.48 -3.65
CA ASN A 79 -9.38 -8.18 -4.05
C ASN A 79 -8.30 -7.28 -4.66
N ILE A 80 -7.17 -7.86 -5.06
CA ILE A 80 -6.06 -7.17 -5.70
C ILE A 80 -5.92 -7.70 -7.12
N VAL A 81 -5.89 -6.78 -8.06
CA VAL A 81 -5.74 -7.09 -9.49
C VAL A 81 -4.52 -6.34 -10.02
N PRO A 82 -3.63 -6.96 -10.82
CA PRO A 82 -2.52 -6.24 -11.44
C PRO A 82 -2.98 -5.01 -12.23
N TYR A 83 -2.24 -3.91 -12.14
CA TYR A 83 -2.55 -2.70 -12.92
C TYR A 83 -2.31 -2.93 -14.43
N ILE A 84 -1.22 -3.62 -14.75
CA ILE A 84 -0.83 -3.99 -16.11
C ILE A 84 -1.88 -4.95 -16.68
N GLY A 85 -2.44 -4.61 -17.85
CA GLY A 85 -3.52 -5.38 -18.50
C GLY A 85 -4.94 -4.97 -18.10
N ASN A 86 -5.14 -4.41 -16.89
CA ASN A 86 -6.47 -4.05 -16.40
C ASN A 86 -6.78 -2.54 -16.45
N LYS A 87 -5.82 -1.71 -16.86
CA LYS A 87 -5.97 -0.25 -16.99
C LYS A 87 -7.20 0.16 -17.82
N LEU A 88 -7.46 -0.50 -18.95
CA LEU A 88 -8.60 -0.15 -19.80
C LEU A 88 -9.95 -0.52 -19.15
N LYS A 89 -9.97 -1.59 -18.34
CA LYS A 89 -11.17 -2.10 -17.67
C LYS A 89 -11.56 -1.27 -16.45
N PHE A 90 -10.58 -0.81 -15.69
CA PHE A 90 -10.82 -0.11 -14.41
C PHE A 90 -10.38 1.35 -14.40
N GLY A 91 -9.69 1.83 -15.44
CA GLY A 91 -9.11 3.17 -15.48
C GLY A 91 -10.06 4.29 -15.94
N SER A 92 -11.33 3.99 -16.22
CA SER A 92 -12.32 4.96 -16.71
C SER A 92 -13.68 4.78 -16.02
N GLY A 93 -14.58 5.77 -16.15
CA GLY A 93 -15.96 5.68 -15.64
C GLY A 93 -16.15 5.98 -14.14
N VAL A 94 -15.08 6.24 -13.39
CA VAL A 94 -15.16 6.57 -11.96
C VAL A 94 -15.14 8.09 -11.76
N ARG A 95 -16.22 8.64 -11.19
CA ARG A 95 -16.39 10.10 -10.92
C ARG A 95 -16.02 10.51 -9.48
N ILE A 96 -15.37 9.63 -8.71
CA ILE A 96 -15.01 9.88 -7.31
C ILE A 96 -13.80 10.81 -7.25
N LYS A 97 -13.84 11.81 -6.36
CA LYS A 97 -12.73 12.75 -6.12
C LYS A 97 -11.44 11.98 -5.77
N GLY A 98 -10.34 12.39 -6.41
CA GLY A 98 -9.03 11.78 -6.28
C GLY A 98 -8.79 10.56 -7.18
N PHE A 99 -9.81 10.03 -7.87
CA PHE A 99 -9.60 8.87 -8.77
C PHE A 99 -8.79 9.24 -10.00
N THR A 100 -9.18 10.30 -10.71
CA THR A 100 -8.47 10.78 -11.90
C THR A 100 -7.04 11.22 -11.57
N GLU A 101 -6.85 11.83 -10.39
CA GLU A 101 -5.54 12.20 -9.87
C GLU A 101 -4.69 10.96 -9.60
N GLY A 102 -5.23 9.97 -8.87
CA GLY A 102 -4.53 8.74 -8.59
C GLY A 102 -4.18 7.93 -9.84
N MET A 103 -5.04 7.98 -10.86
CA MET A 103 -4.76 7.39 -12.18
C MET A 103 -3.63 8.11 -12.93
N LYS A 104 -3.45 9.42 -12.73
CA LYS A 104 -2.30 10.16 -13.27
C LYS A 104 -1.03 9.88 -12.48
N GLU A 105 -1.10 9.84 -11.16
CA GLU A 105 0.03 9.57 -10.26
C GLU A 105 0.67 8.20 -10.57
N ILE A 106 -0.14 7.14 -10.66
CA ILE A 106 0.35 5.78 -10.93
C ILE A 106 1.04 5.67 -12.30
N GLN A 107 0.68 6.53 -13.27
CA GLN A 107 1.27 6.57 -14.62
C GLN A 107 2.55 7.41 -14.68
N ASN A 108 2.58 8.56 -13.99
CA ASN A 108 3.65 9.53 -14.13
C ASN A 108 4.80 9.32 -13.14
N THR A 109 4.53 8.84 -11.90
CA THR A 109 5.59 8.58 -10.92
C THR A 109 5.16 7.56 -9.86
N PRO A 110 5.23 6.25 -10.15
CA PRO A 110 4.80 5.22 -9.20
C PRO A 110 5.60 5.19 -7.89
N ALA A 111 6.78 5.83 -7.86
CA ALA A 111 7.66 5.93 -6.69
C ALA A 111 7.29 7.05 -5.70
N VAL A 112 6.55 8.09 -6.10
CA VAL A 112 6.50 9.38 -5.37
C VAL A 112 5.97 9.33 -3.92
N GLY A 113 5.20 8.33 -3.52
CA GLY A 113 4.77 8.20 -2.12
C GLY A 113 5.81 7.65 -1.14
N SER A 114 7.07 7.39 -1.53
CA SER A 114 8.13 6.90 -0.62
C SER A 114 8.91 8.00 0.08
N LYS A 115 8.56 9.29 -0.10
CA LYS A 115 9.06 10.34 0.78
C LYS A 115 8.31 10.28 2.11
N LEU A 116 8.83 9.41 2.98
CA LEU A 116 8.97 9.63 4.41
C LEU A 116 8.43 11.01 4.84
N LYS A 117 7.24 11.03 5.45
CA LYS A 117 6.99 12.04 6.47
C LYS A 117 7.86 11.64 7.66
N VAL A 118 9.16 11.93 7.57
CA VAL A 118 9.98 12.04 8.78
C VAL A 118 9.31 13.17 9.54
N ARG A 119 8.49 12.84 10.53
CA ARG A 119 8.15 13.79 11.57
C ARG A 119 9.43 14.00 12.34
N VAL A 120 10.25 14.96 11.91
CA VAL A 120 11.18 15.61 12.83
C VAL A 120 10.27 16.43 13.74
N ALA A 121 9.98 15.88 14.92
CA ALA A 121 9.45 16.68 16.01
C ALA A 121 10.64 17.49 16.54
N TYR A 122 10.47 18.81 16.58
CA TYR A 122 11.39 19.74 17.23
C TYR A 122 11.33 19.58 18.75
#